data_AF-A0A497T6A8-F1
#
_entry.id   AF-A0A497T6A8-F1
#
_cell.length_a   1.000
_cell.length_b   1.000
_cell.length_c   1.000
_cell.angle_alpha   90.00
_cell.angle_beta   90.00
_cell.angle_gamma   90.00
#
_symmetry.space_group_name_H-M   'P 1'
#
loop_
_entity.id
_entity.type
_entity.pdbx_description
1 polymer ?
#
loop_
_entity_poly.entity_id
_entity_poly.type
_entity_poly.pdbx_seq_one_letter_code
_entity_poly.pdbx_strand_id
1 'polypeptide(L)'
;MLLALLGFLDILVGIFLIFKIGFLFWFGIVWVLKGLWSVISSAGSGFWLDFLGWLDILAGGACLAVSFGLEFWIFFWLGVAMVLKGLYSLVMGIS
;
A
#
# COMPACT_ATOMS: atom_id res chain seq x y z
N MET A 1 15.41 -1.88 10.15
CA MET A 1 15.42 -0.44 9.75
C MET A 1 14.71 -0.13 8.44
N LEU A 2 15.13 -0.67 7.28
CA LEU A 2 14.45 -0.40 5.99
C LEU A 2 12.97 -0.85 5.99
N LEU A 3 12.69 -2.03 6.56
CA LEU A 3 11.33 -2.56 6.76
C LEU A 3 10.45 -1.65 7.64
N ALA A 4 11.04 -1.05 8.67
CA ALA A 4 10.33 -0.13 9.55
C ALA A 4 9.96 1.18 8.82
N LEU A 5 10.87 1.71 7.99
CA LEU A 5 10.57 2.86 7.14
C LEU A 5 9.44 2.55 6.15
N LEU A 6 9.51 1.39 5.49
CA LEU A 6 8.45 0.90 4.58
C LEU A 6 7.10 0.77 5.31
N GLY A 7 7.11 0.20 6.52
CA GLY A 7 5.92 0.07 7.35
C GLY A 7 5.30 1.41 7.74
N PHE A 8 6.13 2.41 8.07
CA PHE A 8 5.63 3.77 8.34
C PHE A 8 4.96 4.38 7.11
N LEU A 9 5.53 4.19 5.92
CA LEU A 9 4.94 4.70 4.70
C LEU A 9 3.65 3.95 4.32
N ASP A 10 3.58 2.63 4.55
CA ASP A 10 2.35 1.84 4.33
C ASP A 10 1.22 2.34 5.25
N ILE A 11 1.53 2.69 6.51
CA ILE A 11 0.57 3.32 7.44
C ILE A 11 0.09 4.67 6.90
N LEU A 12 1.00 5.51 6.40
CA LEU A 12 0.63 6.80 5.82
C LEU A 12 -0.34 6.63 4.65
N VAL A 13 -0.07 5.70 3.73
CA VAL A 13 -1.00 5.38 2.63
C VAL A 13 -2.35 4.92 3.14
N GLY A 14 -2.37 4.06 4.16
CA GLY A 14 -3.60 3.61 4.78
C GLY A 14 -4.42 4.76 5.38
N ILE A 15 -3.76 5.68 6.09
CA ILE A 15 -4.39 6.89 6.65
C ILE A 15 -4.94 7.78 5.54
N PHE A 16 -4.17 8.02 4.47
CA PHE A 16 -4.62 8.84 3.34
C PHE A 16 -5.86 8.26 2.66
N LEU A 17 -5.95 6.94 2.54
CA LEU A 17 -7.14 6.26 2.03
C LEU A 17 -8.35 6.38 2.97
N ILE A 18 -8.14 6.20 4.28
CA ILE A 18 -9.21 6.29 5.29
C ILE A 18 -9.81 7.70 5.31
N PHE A 19 -8.97 8.73 5.30
CA PHE A 19 -9.39 10.13 5.32
C PHE A 19 -9.64 10.71 3.93
N LYS A 20 -9.52 9.90 2.87
CA LYS A 20 -9.73 10.29 1.47
C LYS A 20 -8.95 11.54 1.06
N ILE A 21 -7.69 11.61 1.47
CA ILE A 21 -6.82 12.76 1.17
C ILE A 21 -6.33 12.65 -0.28
N GLY A 22 -6.96 13.39 -1.19
CA GLY A 22 -6.69 13.34 -2.64
C GLY A 22 -5.38 13.99 -3.11
N PHE A 23 -4.51 14.45 -2.22
CA PHE A 23 -3.35 15.28 -2.59
C PHE A 23 -2.07 14.49 -2.92
N LEU A 24 -2.18 13.22 -3.31
CA LEU A 24 -1.04 12.29 -3.35
C LEU A 24 -1.00 11.42 -4.60
N PHE A 25 -1.33 12.02 -5.75
CA PHE A 25 -1.21 11.37 -7.06
C PHE A 25 0.15 10.68 -7.26
N TRP A 26 1.25 11.39 -6.99
CA TRP A 26 2.60 10.83 -7.08
C TRP A 26 2.84 9.66 -6.11
N PHE A 27 2.27 9.74 -4.92
CA PHE A 27 2.38 8.70 -3.91
C PHE A 27 1.65 7.43 -4.35
N GLY A 28 0.48 7.57 -4.98
CA GLY A 28 -0.25 6.48 -5.61
C GLY A 28 0.55 5.78 -6.71
N ILE A 29 1.19 6.54 -7.60
CA ILE A 29 2.08 5.98 -8.65
C ILE A 29 3.21 5.17 -8.02
N VAL A 30 3.89 5.74 -7.02
CA VAL A 30 5.01 5.07 -6.35
C VAL A 30 4.55 3.76 -5.69
N TRP A 31 3.36 3.73 -5.07
CA TRP A 31 2.82 2.51 -4.46
C TRP A 31 2.47 1.44 -5.47
N VAL A 32 1.88 1.82 -6.61
CA VAL A 32 1.59 0.88 -7.70
C VAL A 32 2.89 0.26 -8.23
N LEU A 33 3.92 1.09 -8.48
CA LEU A 33 5.21 0.60 -8.96
C LEU A 33 5.91 -0.30 -7.94
N LYS A 34 5.88 0.07 -6.66
CA LYS A 34 6.39 -0.75 -5.55
C LYS A 34 5.68 -2.12 -5.51
N GLY A 35 4.36 -2.13 -5.59
CA GLY A 35 3.57 -3.36 -5.57
C GLY A 35 3.83 -4.24 -6.79
N LEU A 36 3.92 -3.65 -7.98
CA LEU A 36 4.30 -4.37 -9.21
C LEU A 36 5.69 -4.99 -9.09
N TRP A 37 6.67 -4.25 -8.57
CA TRP A 37 8.01 -4.78 -8.31
C TRP A 37 7.96 -5.97 -7.34
N SER A 38 7.19 -5.87 -6.26
CA SER A 38 6.98 -6.96 -5.30
C SER A 38 6.45 -8.20 -6.01
N VAL A 39 5.33 -8.09 -6.74
CA VAL A 39 4.69 -9.22 -7.43
C VAL A 39 5.59 -9.84 -8.49
N ILE A 40 6.36 -9.04 -9.25
CA ILE A 40 7.29 -9.55 -10.26
C ILE A 40 8.46 -10.28 -9.59
N SER A 41 9.02 -9.71 -8.52
CA SER A 41 10.13 -10.34 -7.78
C SER A 41 9.70 -11.66 -7.12
N SER A 42 8.49 -11.71 -6.57
CA SER A 42 7.93 -12.91 -5.95
C SER A 42 7.61 -13.98 -7.00
N ALA A 43 7.08 -13.60 -8.16
CA ALA A 43 6.85 -14.53 -9.27
C ALA A 43 8.18 -15.16 -9.74
N GLY A 44 9.27 -14.37 -9.82
CA GLY A 44 10.61 -14.87 -10.15
C GLY A 44 11.18 -15.88 -9.14
N SER A 45 10.69 -15.90 -7.91
CA SER A 45 11.07 -16.87 -6.86
C SER A 45 10.09 -18.03 -6.71
N GLY A 46 9.09 -18.15 -7.60
CA GLY A 46 8.07 -19.20 -7.58
C GLY A 46 6.86 -18.90 -6.69
N PHE A 47 6.79 -17.72 -6.06
CA PHE A 47 5.66 -17.26 -5.26
C PHE A 47 4.73 -16.35 -6.10
N TRP A 48 3.79 -16.98 -6.79
CA TRP A 48 2.86 -16.31 -7.71
C TRP A 48 1.74 -15.52 -7.01
N LEU A 49 1.47 -15.81 -5.74
CA LEU A 49 0.39 -15.20 -4.95
C LEU A 49 0.95 -14.32 -3.82
N ASP A 50 1.78 -13.34 -4.18
CA ASP A 50 2.21 -12.32 -3.22
C ASP A 50 1.06 -11.37 -2.88
N PHE A 51 0.24 -11.80 -1.92
CA PHE A 51 -0.90 -11.04 -1.42
C PHE A 51 -0.50 -9.63 -0.95
N LEU A 52 0.70 -9.48 -0.37
CA LEU A 52 1.18 -8.20 0.13
C LEU A 52 1.52 -7.24 -1.02
N GLY A 53 2.11 -7.75 -2.10
CA GLY A 53 2.37 -6.99 -3.32
C GLY A 53 1.08 -6.53 -4.01
N TRP A 54 0.08 -7.42 -4.13
CA TRP A 54 -1.23 -7.06 -4.67
C TRP A 54 -1.96 -6.00 -3.84
N LEU A 55 -1.83 -6.06 -2.52
CA LEU A 55 -2.43 -5.09 -1.61
C LEU A 55 -1.82 -3.69 -1.82
N ASP A 56 -0.50 -3.59 -2.08
CA ASP A 56 0.15 -2.32 -2.43
C ASP A 56 -0.34 -1.75 -3.76
N ILE A 57 -0.54 -2.61 -4.77
CA ILE A 57 -1.10 -2.18 -6.07
C ILE A 57 -2.52 -1.64 -5.90
N LEU A 58 -3.37 -2.36 -5.17
CA LEU A 58 -4.76 -1.94 -4.92
C LEU A 58 -4.83 -0.65 -4.10
N ALA A 59 -4.00 -0.50 -3.07
CA ALA A 59 -3.92 0.71 -2.28
C ALA A 59 -3.40 1.90 -3.09
N GLY A 60 -2.36 1.70 -3.91
CA GLY A 60 -1.85 2.71 -4.83
C GLY A 60 -2.89 3.15 -5.86
N GLY A 61 -3.59 2.18 -6.46
CA GLY A 61 -4.69 2.44 -7.40
C GLY A 61 -5.86 3.18 -6.74
N ALA A 62 -6.21 2.83 -5.50
CA ALA A 62 -7.22 3.54 -4.73
C ALA A 62 -6.80 4.98 -4.41
N CYS A 63 -5.53 5.22 -4.06
CA CYS A 63 -5.00 6.58 -3.86
C CYS A 63 -5.09 7.42 -5.14
N LEU A 64 -4.80 6.83 -6.30
CA LEU A 64 -4.97 7.50 -7.58
C LEU A 64 -6.44 7.82 -7.86
N ALA A 65 -7.34 6.86 -7.62
CA ALA A 65 -8.78 7.07 -7.81
C ALA A 65 -9.31 8.21 -6.93
N VAL A 66 -8.91 8.25 -5.65
CA VAL A 66 -9.24 9.35 -4.72
C VAL A 66 -8.68 10.69 -5.20
N SER A 67 -7.49 10.70 -5.82
CA SER A 67 -6.91 11.92 -6.41
C SER A 67 -7.74 12.47 -7.59
N PHE A 68 -8.54 11.64 -8.25
CA PHE A 68 -9.51 12.03 -9.27
C PHE A 68 -10.93 12.29 -8.71
N GLY A 69 -11.11 12.28 -7.39
CA GLY A 69 -12.40 12.50 -6.74
C GLY A 69 -13.34 11.28 -6.75
N LEU A 70 -12.83 10.08 -7.08
CA LEU A 70 -13.61 8.86 -6.94
C LEU A 70 -13.60 8.39 -5.48
N GLU A 71 -14.77 8.13 -4.93
CA GLU A 71 -14.91 7.66 -3.55
C GLU A 71 -15.74 6.39 -3.51
N PHE A 72 -15.14 5.29 -3.06
CA PHE A 72 -15.82 4.02 -2.85
C PHE A 72 -15.65 3.57 -1.40
N TRP A 73 -16.68 2.90 -0.85
CA TRP A 73 -16.66 2.36 0.52
C TRP A 73 -15.53 1.35 0.74
N ILE A 74 -15.07 0.67 -0.32
CA ILE A 74 -13.99 -0.31 -0.27
C ILE A 74 -12.63 0.32 0.04
N PHE A 75 -12.45 1.62 -0.24
CA PHE A 75 -11.19 2.33 0.03
C PHE A 75 -10.90 2.46 1.52
N PHE A 76 -11.93 2.57 2.35
CA PHE A 76 -11.79 2.56 3.80
C PHE A 76 -11.18 1.23 4.28
N TRP A 77 -11.72 0.10 3.80
CA TRP A 77 -11.23 -1.22 4.17
C TRP A 77 -9.82 -1.50 3.65
N LEU A 78 -9.50 -1.06 2.43
CA LEU A 78 -8.14 -1.09 1.91
C LEU A 78 -7.17 -0.26 2.77
N GLY A 79 -7.61 0.92 3.22
CA GLY A 79 -6.82 1.75 4.12
C GLY A 79 -6.55 1.08 5.47
N VAL A 80 -7.56 0.46 6.08
CA VAL A 80 -7.38 -0.33 7.32
C VAL A 80 -6.39 -1.47 7.11
N ALA A 81 -6.52 -2.22 6.01
CA ALA A 81 -5.62 -3.31 5.69
C ALA A 81 -4.16 -2.84 5.51
N MET A 82 -3.96 -1.68 4.88
CA MET A 82 -2.64 -1.04 4.74
C MET A 82 -2.04 -0.63 6.09
N VAL A 83 -2.84 -0.08 7.00
CA VAL A 83 -2.37 0.25 8.36
C VAL A 83 -1.93 -1.00 9.10
N LEU A 84 -2.73 -2.08 9.07
CA LEU A 84 -2.38 -3.34 9.72
C LEU A 84 -1.09 -3.94 9.14
N LYS A 85 -0.96 -3.93 7.81
CA LYS A 85 0.26 -4.36 7.13
C LYS A 85 1.48 -3.53 7.55
N GLY A 86 1.35 -2.21 7.60
CA GLY A 86 2.43 -1.33 8.00
C GLY A 86 2.84 -1.50 9.46
N LEU A 87 1.87 -1.75 10.35
CA LEU A 87 2.15 -2.12 11.75
C LEU A 87 2.93 -3.42 11.86
N TYR A 88 2.56 -4.45 11.08
CA TYR A 88 3.30 -5.71 11.02
C TYR A 88 4.75 -5.48 10.55
N SER A 89 4.94 -4.71 9.48
CA SER A 89 6.28 -4.37 8.96
C SER A 89 7.13 -3.56 9.95
N LEU A 90 6.51 -2.70 10.76
CA LEU A 90 7.19 -1.98 11.84
C LEU A 90 7.69 -2.94 12.92
N VAL A 91 6.81 -3.83 13.40
CA VAL A 91 7.17 -4.81 14.45
C VAL A 91 8.33 -5.69 13.98
N MET A 92 8.20 -6.27 12.78
CA MET A 92 9.23 -7.13 12.18
C MET A 92 10.51 -6.37 11.81
N GLY A 93 10.42 -5.06 11.58
CA GLY A 93 11.57 -4.23 11.18
C GLY A 93 12.40 -3.70 12.34
N ILE A 94 11.88 -3.80 13.57
CA ILE A 94 12.49 -3.37 14.84
C ILE A 94 13.02 -4.58 15.63
N SER A 95 12.37 -5.75 15.54
CA SER A 95 12.86 -7.03 16.07
C SER A 95 14.13 -7.49 15.37
#